data_AF-R6RJ71-F1
#
_entry.id   AF-R6RJ71-F1
#
_cell.length_a   1.000
_cell.length_b   1.000
_cell.length_c   1.000
_cell.angle_alpha   90.00
_cell.angle_beta   90.00
_cell.angle_gamma   90.00
#
_symmetry.space_group_name_H-M   'P 1'
#
loop_
_entity.id
_entity.type
_entity.pdbx_description
1 polymer ?
#
loop_
_entity_poly.entity_id
_entity_poly.type
_entity_poly.pdbx_seq_one_letter_code
_entity_poly.pdbx_strand_id
1 'polypeptide(L)'
;MVSFERDLIKKYYDEKGVSGFDYAYTNPGKNKVMQAAGRVIRSSTDKGVVLLIDERFMQYKYRDLFKLEWSHYQRVNSCEGIKNHLKLFWNKN
;
A
#
# COMPACT_ATOMS: atom_id res chain seq x y z
N MET A 1 -5.37 -19.73 11.19
CA MET A 1 -6.83 -19.58 11.39
C MET A 1 -7.14 -18.10 11.19
N VAL A 2 -7.86 -17.78 10.12
CA VAL A 2 -8.23 -16.40 9.85
C VAL A 2 -9.33 -16.02 10.85
N SER A 3 -9.30 -14.80 11.41
CA SER A 3 -10.12 -14.42 12.57
C SER A 3 -11.62 -14.60 12.30
N PHE A 4 -12.38 -15.16 13.25
CA PHE A 4 -13.83 -15.30 13.20
C PHE A 4 -14.55 -13.99 12.81
N GLU A 5 -14.05 -12.85 13.33
CA GLU A 5 -14.58 -11.53 12.98
C GLU A 5 -14.41 -11.21 11.50
N ARG A 6 -13.26 -11.57 10.91
CA ARG A 6 -12.98 -11.33 9.49
C ARG A 6 -13.88 -12.19 8.61
N ASP A 7 -14.13 -13.42 9.02
CA ASP A 7 -15.04 -14.32 8.30
C ASP A 7 -16.49 -13.85 8.39
N LEU A 8 -16.91 -13.29 9.53
CA LEU A 8 -18.21 -12.66 9.67
C LEU A 8 -18.36 -11.42 8.78
N ILE A 9 -17.36 -10.54 8.76
CA ILE A 9 -17.34 -9.37 7.86
C ILE A 9 -17.39 -9.81 6.41
N LYS A 10 -16.58 -10.81 6.03
CA LYS A 10 -16.56 -11.35 4.68
C LYS A 10 -17.95 -11.85 4.28
N LYS A 11 -18.56 -12.71 5.12
CA LYS A 11 -19.88 -13.28 4.85
C LYS A 11 -20.95 -12.19 4.70
N TYR A 12 -20.96 -11.21 5.62
CA TYR A 12 -21.91 -10.10 5.56
C TYR A 12 -21.84 -9.33 4.24
N TYR A 13 -20.63 -9.00 3.77
CA TYR A 13 -20.47 -8.25 2.54
C TYR A 13 -20.66 -9.10 1.27
N ASP A 14 -20.32 -10.38 1.31
CA ASP A 14 -20.64 -11.34 0.23
C ASP A 14 -22.17 -11.45 0.06
N GLU A 15 -22.94 -11.54 1.15
CA GLU A 15 -24.41 -11.56 1.14
C GLU A 15 -25.03 -10.26 0.61
N LYS A 16 -24.30 -9.14 0.66
CA LYS A 16 -24.70 -7.84 0.09
C LYS A 16 -24.32 -7.68 -1.39
N GLY A 17 -23.75 -8.71 -2.02
CA GLY A 17 -23.37 -8.69 -3.43
C GLY A 17 -22.12 -7.88 -3.74
N VAL A 18 -21.32 -7.54 -2.74
CA VAL A 18 -20.01 -6.88 -2.92
C VAL A 18 -18.88 -7.84 -2.51
N SER A 19 -17.63 -7.51 -2.82
CA SER A 19 -16.51 -8.40 -2.48
C SER A 19 -16.24 -8.40 -0.97
N GLY A 20 -16.77 -9.38 -0.25
CA GLY A 20 -16.52 -9.52 1.18
C GLY A 20 -15.07 -9.73 1.52
N PHE A 21 -14.30 -10.35 0.63
CA PHE A 21 -12.85 -10.45 0.78
C PHE A 21 -12.17 -9.09 0.81
N ASP A 22 -12.61 -8.12 0.01
CA ASP A 22 -12.01 -6.79 -0.01
C ASP A 22 -12.29 -6.00 1.25
N TYR A 23 -13.50 -6.10 1.78
CA TYR A 23 -13.86 -5.47 3.04
C TYR A 23 -13.19 -6.14 4.24
N ALA A 24 -13.11 -7.47 4.23
CA ALA A 24 -12.54 -8.22 5.33
C ALA A 24 -11.01 -8.21 5.34
N TYR A 25 -10.32 -8.12 4.19
CA TYR A 25 -8.87 -8.33 4.13
C TYR A 25 -8.13 -7.21 3.39
N THR A 26 -8.53 -6.91 2.15
CA THR A 26 -7.79 -5.98 1.28
C THR A 26 -7.79 -4.55 1.83
N ASN A 27 -8.96 -3.97 2.08
CA ASN A 27 -9.10 -2.58 2.52
C ASN A 27 -8.46 -2.36 3.90
N PRO A 28 -8.65 -3.26 4.90
CA PRO A 28 -7.94 -3.14 6.16
C PRO A 28 -6.42 -3.28 6.03
N GLY A 29 -5.94 -4.18 5.16
CA GLY A 29 -4.51 -4.32 4.86
C GLY A 29 -3.92 -3.04 4.28
N LYS A 30 -4.62 -2.42 3.34
CA LYS A 30 -4.23 -1.12 2.79
C LYS A 30 -4.19 0.00 3.82
N ASN A 31 -5.21 0.09 4.67
CA ASN A 31 -5.25 1.13 5.70
C ASN A 31 -4.01 1.04 6.61
N LYS A 32 -3.56 -0.17 6.93
CA LYS A 32 -2.30 -0.38 7.66
C LYS A 32 -1.07 0.09 6.87
N VAL A 33 -1.01 -0.17 5.57
CA VAL A 33 0.07 0.33 4.70
C VAL A 33 0.09 1.86 4.67
N MET A 34 -1.07 2.50 4.50
CA MET A 34 -1.19 3.97 4.49
C MET A 34 -0.81 4.58 5.85
N GLN A 35 -1.25 3.97 6.95
CA GLN A 35 -0.86 4.41 8.29
C GLN A 35 0.66 4.28 8.52
N ALA A 36 1.28 3.20 8.03
CA ALA A 36 2.73 3.02 8.11
C ALA A 36 3.48 4.07 7.27
N ALA A 37 3.03 4.32 6.04
CA ALA A 37 3.58 5.36 5.18
C ALA A 37 3.42 6.76 5.79
N GLY A 38 2.28 7.05 6.42
CA GLY A 38 2.06 8.31 7.14
C GLY A 38 2.95 8.51 8.37
N ARG A 39 3.69 7.47 8.82
CA ARG A 39 4.72 7.66 9.86
C ARG A 39 6.00 8.29 9.32
N VAL A 40 6.21 8.28 8.00
CA VAL A 40 7.43 8.78 7.35
C VAL A 40 7.44 10.32 7.28
N ILE A 41 6.29 10.96 7.13
CA ILE A 41 6.15 12.42 7.03
C ILE A 41 5.23 12.89 8.17
N ARG A 42 5.79 13.64 9.13
CA ARG A 42 5.07 14.20 10.30
C ARG A 42 5.17 15.72 10.40
N SER A 43 6.11 16.33 9.69
CA SER A 43 6.28 17.78 9.56
C SER A 43 6.38 18.20 8.09
N SER A 44 6.21 19.49 7.80
CA SER A 44 6.34 20.03 6.45
C SER A 44 7.77 19.96 5.88
N THR A 45 8.77 19.74 6.74
CA THR A 45 10.18 19.62 6.36
C THR A 45 10.65 18.16 6.28
N ASP A 46 9.81 17.21 6.70
CA ASP A 46 10.18 15.81 6.65
C ASP A 46 10.30 15.34 5.20
N LYS A 47 11.33 14.55 4.94
CA LYS A 47 11.57 13.91 3.66
C LYS A 47 11.87 12.45 3.91
N GLY A 48 11.26 11.56 3.12
CA GLY A 48 11.45 10.13 3.29
C GLY A 48 10.90 9.31 2.12
N VAL A 49 11.23 8.01 2.14
CA VAL A 49 10.88 7.07 1.07
C VAL A 49 10.12 5.90 1.66
N VAL A 50 9.04 5.49 0.98
CA VAL A 50 8.29 4.27 1.28
C VAL A 50 8.58 3.25 0.20
N LEU A 51 9.06 2.06 0.60
CA LEU A 51 9.29 0.94 -0.31
C LEU A 51 8.24 -0.15 -0.05
N LEU A 52 7.42 -0.43 -1.06
CA LEU A 52 6.44 -1.51 -1.03
C LEU A 52 7.02 -2.77 -1.67
N ILE A 53 7.30 -3.79 -0.87
CA ILE A 53 7.95 -5.03 -1.31
C ILE A 53 6.89 -6.13 -1.37
N ASP A 54 6.24 -6.28 -2.52
CA ASP A 54 5.41 -7.43 -2.88
C ASP A 54 4.93 -7.29 -4.34
N GLU A 55 4.81 -8.40 -5.07
CA GLU A 55 4.23 -8.38 -6.42
C GLU A 55 2.75 -7.96 -6.43
N ARG A 56 2.02 -8.17 -5.33
CA ARG A 56 0.60 -7.80 -5.19
C ARG A 56 0.37 -6.31 -5.42
N PHE A 57 1.31 -5.45 -5.03
CA PHE A 57 1.21 -4.00 -5.28
C PHE A 57 1.24 -3.64 -6.76
N MET A 58 1.69 -4.54 -7.64
CA MET A 58 1.70 -4.33 -9.08
C MET A 58 0.42 -4.80 -9.77
N GLN A 59 -0.44 -5.56 -9.09
CA GLN A 59 -1.73 -5.98 -9.63
C GLN A 59 -2.67 -4.75 -9.73
N TYR A 60 -3.47 -4.70 -10.80
CA TYR A 60 -4.38 -3.57 -11.08
C TYR A 60 -5.25 -3.19 -9.87
N LYS A 61 -5.83 -4.21 -9.23
CA LYS A 61 -6.66 -4.10 -8.04
C LYS A 61 -6.00 -3.29 -6.91
N TYR A 62 -4.72 -3.51 -6.63
CA TYR A 62 -4.01 -2.80 -5.58
C TYR A 62 -3.50 -1.44 -6.04
N ARG A 63 -3.10 -1.30 -7.31
CA ARG A 63 -2.63 -0.02 -7.86
C ARG A 63 -3.72 1.06 -7.89
N ASP A 64 -4.91 0.71 -8.37
CA ASP A 64 -6.04 1.65 -8.40
C ASP A 64 -6.40 2.17 -7.02
N LEU A 65 -6.19 1.32 -6.04
CA LEU A 65 -6.46 1.55 -4.64
C LEU A 65 -5.45 2.53 -3.97
N PHE A 66 -4.31 2.84 -4.60
CA PHE A 66 -3.32 3.86 -4.17
C PHE A 66 -3.21 5.06 -5.14
N LYS A 67 -4.00 5.05 -6.22
CA LYS A 67 -3.81 5.91 -7.40
C LYS A 67 -3.98 7.41 -7.14
N LEU A 68 -4.81 7.79 -6.16
CA LEU A 68 -5.08 9.19 -5.85
C LEU A 68 -3.87 9.86 -5.18
N GLU A 69 -3.22 9.17 -4.25
CA GLU A 69 -2.13 9.72 -3.45
C GLU A 69 -0.74 9.42 -4.03
N TRP A 70 -0.56 8.25 -4.65
CA TRP A 70 0.77 7.74 -5.07
C TRP A 70 0.85 7.44 -6.57
N SER A 71 0.21 8.25 -7.41
CA SER A 71 0.23 8.11 -8.88
C SER A 71 1.64 8.12 -9.49
N HIS A 72 2.62 8.76 -8.83
CA HIS A 72 4.00 8.90 -9.28
C HIS A 72 4.96 7.84 -8.74
N TYR A 73 4.46 6.68 -8.31
CA TYR A 73 5.31 5.59 -7.82
C TYR A 73 6.31 5.12 -8.90
N GLN A 74 7.49 4.68 -8.47
CA GLN A 74 8.50 4.11 -9.35
C GLN A 74 8.61 2.60 -9.13
N ARG A 75 8.56 1.83 -10.21
CA ARG A 75 8.80 0.38 -10.16
C ARG A 75 10.30 0.14 -10.18
N VAL A 76 10.77 -0.66 -9.22
CA VAL A 76 12.18 -1.07 -9.15
C VAL A 76 12.25 -2.58 -8.98
N ASN A 77 13.08 -3.25 -9.77
CA ASN A 77 13.19 -4.71 -9.83
C ASN A 77 14.58 -5.24 -9.44
N SER A 78 15.48 -4.36 -8.98
CA SER A 78 16.83 -4.74 -8.57
C SER A 78 17.31 -3.89 -7.39
N CYS A 79 18.18 -4.48 -6.55
CA CYS A 79 18.79 -3.76 -5.43
C CYS A 79 19.58 -2.54 -5.89
N GLU A 80 20.25 -2.63 -7.04
CA GLU A 80 21.01 -1.51 -7.60
C GLU A 80 20.09 -0.38 -8.06
N GLY A 81 18.97 -0.72 -8.69
CA GLY A 81 17.91 0.24 -9.01
C GLY A 81 17.42 0.96 -7.75
N ILE A 82 17.22 0.24 -6.65
CA ILE A 82 16.74 0.85 -5.39
C ILE A 82 17.78 1.85 -4.88
N LYS A 83 19.05 1.46 -4.83
CA LYS A 83 20.15 2.34 -4.39
C LYS A 83 20.22 3.62 -5.23
N ASN A 84 20.10 3.51 -6.56
CA ASN A 84 20.19 4.65 -7.45
C ASN A 84 19.02 5.62 -7.24
N HIS A 85 17.79 5.11 -7.11
CA HIS A 85 16.62 5.94 -6.83
C HIS A 85 16.72 6.63 -5.46
N LEU A 86 17.20 5.91 -4.43
CA LEU A 86 17.43 6.50 -3.11
C LEU A 86 18.48 7.62 -3.17
N LYS A 87 19.62 7.40 -3.84
CA LYS A 87 20.65 8.44 -4.01
C LYS A 87 20.07 9.68 -4.70
N LEU A 88 19.34 9.50 -5.81
CA LEU A 88 18.72 10.60 -6.54
C LEU A 88 17.70 11.36 -5.68
N PHE A 89 16.87 10.63 -4.92
CA PHE A 89 15.90 11.23 -4.04
C PHE A 89 16.56 12.09 -2.97
N TRP A 90 17.59 11.58 -2.28
CA TRP A 90 18.25 12.30 -1.19
C TRP A 90 19.11 13.47 -1.67
N ASN A 91 19.73 13.37 -2.85
CA ASN A 91 20.56 14.43 -3.42
C ASN A 91 19.76 15.56 -4.08
N LYS A 92 18.44 15.40 -4.26
CA LYS A 92 17.57 16.45 -4.80
C LYS A 92 17.28 17.45 -3.68
N ASN A 93 17.85 18.66 -3.78
CA ASN A 93 17.59 19.76 -2.85
C ASN A 93 16.11 20.13 -2.82
#